data_AF-A0A933WDR7-F1
#
_entry.id   AF-A0A933WDR7-F1
#
_cell.length_a   1.000
_cell.length_b   1.000
_cell.length_c   1.000
_cell.angle_alpha   90.00
_cell.angle_beta   90.00
_cell.angle_gamma   90.00
#
_symmetry.space_group_name_H-M   'P 1'
#
loop_
_entity.id
_entity.type
_entity.pdbx_description
1 polymer ?
#
loop_
_entity_poly.entity_id
_entity_poly.type
_entity_poly.pdbx_seq_one_letter_code
_entity_poly.pdbx_strand_id
1 'polypeptide(L)'
;MISGRNTNSRLVILCMTLALILISTSAFAVYQTNLSSWGYIMDGSNYLDASNYSVPTMYDWNSDGLQDLLVGQNNGGNGYVSYYQNYGTATSPVFNGFSYISRHALRLVIR
;
A
#
# COMPACT_ATOMS: atom_id res chain seq x y z
N MET A 1 22.93 39.54 41.18
CA MET A 1 22.46 38.18 41.53
C MET A 1 21.63 37.68 40.35
N ILE A 2 22.24 36.93 39.44
CA ILE A 2 21.62 36.40 38.23
C ILE A 2 21.69 34.87 38.35
N SER A 3 20.55 34.19 38.50
CA SER A 3 20.26 32.87 37.89
C SER A 3 19.03 32.24 38.58
N GLY A 4 17.84 32.53 38.08
CA GLY A 4 16.61 31.91 38.61
C GLY A 4 15.45 31.86 37.61
N ARG A 5 15.69 32.13 36.32
CA ARG A 5 14.66 32.05 35.29
C ARG A 5 15.06 31.00 34.25
N ASN A 6 14.19 30.01 34.07
CA ASN A 6 14.00 29.17 32.87
C ASN A 6 14.25 27.64 32.92
N THR A 7 14.61 27.02 34.04
CA THR A 7 14.70 25.54 34.08
C THR A 7 13.36 24.86 33.78
N ASN A 8 12.25 25.45 34.25
CA ASN A 8 10.90 24.94 34.02
C ASN A 8 10.46 25.03 32.55
N SER A 9 10.79 26.10 31.82
CA SER A 9 10.40 26.23 30.41
C SER A 9 11.20 25.29 29.51
N ARG A 10 12.47 25.02 29.85
CA ARG A 10 13.30 24.06 29.11
C ARG A 10 12.80 22.62 29.29
N LEU A 11 12.37 22.25 30.50
CA LEU A 11 11.76 20.94 30.75
C LEU A 11 10.43 20.77 30.01
N VAL A 12 9.56 21.80 30.01
CA VAL A 12 8.26 21.73 29.32
C VAL A 12 8.44 21.58 27.80
N ILE A 13 9.38 22.32 27.21
CA ILE A 13 9.69 22.20 25.77
C ILE A 13 10.25 20.80 25.46
N LEU A 14 11.14 20.27 26.30
CA LEU A 14 11.70 18.92 26.13
C LEU A 14 10.63 17.83 26.23
N CYS A 15 9.67 17.96 27.16
CA CYS A 15 8.55 17.02 27.27
C CYS A 15 7.59 17.11 26.08
N MET A 16 7.33 18.31 25.55
CA MET A 16 6.47 18.48 24.38
C MET A 16 7.13 17.94 23.10
N THR A 17 8.45 18.14 22.92
CA THR A 17 9.17 17.57 21.77
C THR A 17 9.29 16.05 21.89
N LEU A 18 9.54 15.50 23.08
CA LEU A 18 9.58 14.06 23.32
C LEU A 18 8.20 13.41 23.07
N ALA A 19 7.11 14.06 23.47
CA ALA A 19 5.76 13.60 23.18
C ALA A 19 5.45 13.60 21.68
N LEU A 20 5.87 14.63 20.94
CA LEU A 20 5.74 14.69 19.48
C LEU A 20 6.55 13.60 18.77
N ILE A 21 7.77 13.32 19.26
CA ILE A 21 8.61 12.24 18.73
C ILE A 21 7.97 10.87 19.01
N LEU A 22 7.42 10.64 20.20
CA LEU A 22 6.72 9.40 20.55
C LEU A 22 5.43 9.18 19.75
N ILE A 23 4.71 10.25 19.40
CA ILE A 23 3.56 10.19 18.50
C ILE A 23 4.02 9.85 17.07
N SER A 24 5.14 10.42 16.61
CA SER A 24 5.69 10.12 15.28
C SER A 24 6.30 8.72 15.13
N THR A 25 6.85 8.14 16.22
CA THR A 25 7.42 6.79 16.18
C THR A 25 6.33 5.71 16.19
N SER A 26 5.16 5.99 16.75
CA SER A 26 3.99 5.10 16.64
C SER A 26 3.42 5.02 15.20
N ALA A 27 3.74 6.00 14.35
CA ALA A 27 3.31 6.03 12.95
C ALA A 27 4.29 5.30 11.99
N PHE A 28 5.46 4.87 12.48
CA PHE A 28 6.41 4.07 11.71
C PHE A 28 6.21 2.58 12.01
N ALA A 29 5.04 2.06 11.68
CA ALA A 29 4.93 0.64 11.37
C ALA A 29 5.73 0.42 10.09
N VAL A 30 6.90 -0.21 10.21
CA VAL A 30 7.66 -0.70 9.06
C VAL A 30 6.73 -1.64 8.29
N TYR A 31 6.18 -1.19 7.16
CA TYR A 31 5.55 -2.04 6.16
C TYR A 31 6.64 -2.89 5.52
N GLN A 32 7.10 -3.90 6.25
CA GLN A 32 7.95 -4.91 5.68
C GLN A 32 7.03 -5.84 4.92
N THR A 33 6.98 -5.68 3.59
CA THR A 33 6.57 -6.75 2.69
C THR A 33 7.56 -7.90 2.88
N ASN A 34 7.37 -8.67 3.95
CA ASN A 34 8.04 -9.94 4.14
C ASN A 34 7.48 -10.87 3.07
N LEU A 35 8.09 -10.83 1.89
CA LEU A 35 7.97 -11.87 0.89
C LEU A 35 8.67 -13.11 1.46
N SER A 36 8.01 -13.79 2.42
CA SER A 36 8.43 -15.13 2.78
C SER A 36 8.33 -15.99 1.52
N SER A 37 9.29 -16.89 1.31
CA SER A 37 9.13 -17.92 0.28
C SER A 37 7.79 -18.61 0.51
N TRP A 38 6.89 -18.60 -0.49
CA TRP A 38 5.49 -19.05 -0.43
C TRP A 38 4.48 -18.13 0.31
N GLY A 39 4.78 -16.84 0.49
CA GLY A 39 3.85 -15.87 1.09
C GLY A 39 2.85 -15.29 0.10
N TYR A 40 1.59 -15.10 0.55
CA TYR A 40 0.58 -14.33 -0.18
C TYR A 40 0.88 -12.83 -0.09
N ILE A 41 0.55 -12.09 -1.15
CA ILE A 41 0.54 -10.62 -1.09
C ILE A 41 -0.64 -10.21 -0.18
N MET A 42 -0.41 -9.25 0.72
CA MET A 42 -1.41 -8.79 1.68
C MET A 42 -1.73 -7.30 1.47
N ASP A 43 -3.01 -6.95 1.60
CA ASP A 43 -3.48 -5.57 1.82
C ASP A 43 -4.07 -5.46 3.23
N GLY A 44 -3.33 -4.82 4.13
CA GLY A 44 -3.62 -4.86 5.56
C GLY A 44 -3.70 -6.31 6.06
N SER A 45 -4.89 -6.75 6.47
CA SER A 45 -5.17 -8.12 6.92
C SER A 45 -5.78 -9.04 5.85
N ASN A 46 -5.97 -8.55 4.62
CA ASN A 46 -6.61 -9.30 3.54
C ASN A 46 -5.56 -9.92 2.59
N TYR A 47 -5.83 -11.13 2.12
CA TYR A 47 -5.01 -11.79 1.11
C TYR A 47 -5.42 -11.35 -0.29
N LEU A 48 -4.45 -11.01 -1.12
CA LEU A 48 -4.65 -10.84 -2.56
C LEU A 48 -4.33 -12.19 -3.23
N ASP A 49 -5.37 -12.96 -3.53
CA ASP A 49 -5.24 -14.25 -4.22
C ASP A 49 -5.50 -14.08 -5.72
N ALA A 50 -4.47 -14.34 -6.51
CA ALA A 50 -4.52 -14.26 -7.97
C ALA A 50 -4.43 -15.65 -8.64
N SER A 51 -4.71 -16.73 -7.92
CA SER A 51 -4.75 -18.09 -8.47
C SER A 51 -3.42 -18.52 -9.13
N ASN A 52 -3.46 -19.59 -9.95
CA ASN A 52 -2.27 -20.17 -10.56
C ASN A 52 -1.68 -19.31 -11.68
N TYR A 53 -0.34 -19.33 -11.78
CA TYR A 53 0.45 -18.62 -12.80
C TYR A 53 0.27 -17.10 -12.76
N SER A 54 0.21 -16.53 -11.55
CA SER A 54 0.04 -15.10 -11.36
C SER A 54 1.22 -14.29 -11.90
N VAL A 55 0.96 -13.28 -12.73
CA VAL A 55 1.97 -12.31 -13.19
C VAL A 55 1.55 -10.90 -12.73
N PRO A 56 2.00 -10.44 -11.55
CA PRO A 56 1.64 -9.12 -11.02
C PRO A 56 2.44 -8.01 -11.71
N THR A 57 1.82 -6.84 -11.91
CA THR A 57 2.42 -5.64 -12.48
C THR A 57 1.76 -4.40 -11.88
N MET A 58 2.55 -3.38 -11.54
CA MET A 58 2.06 -2.09 -11.08
C MET A 58 1.96 -1.11 -12.25
N TYR A 59 0.82 -0.46 -12.45
CA TYR A 59 0.60 0.53 -13.49
C TYR A 59 -0.57 1.45 -13.13
N ASP A 60 -0.49 2.74 -13.46
CA ASP A 60 -1.62 3.67 -13.33
C ASP A 60 -2.63 3.41 -14.45
N TRP A 61 -3.57 2.49 -14.20
CA TRP A 61 -4.47 1.95 -15.23
C TRP A 61 -5.61 2.90 -15.55
N ASN A 62 -6.14 3.60 -14.54
CA ASN A 62 -7.25 4.53 -14.68
C ASN A 62 -6.81 5.99 -14.92
N SER A 63 -5.51 6.27 -14.92
CA SER A 63 -4.92 7.60 -15.10
C SER A 63 -5.26 8.59 -14.00
N ASP A 64 -5.40 8.13 -12.75
CA ASP A 64 -5.64 8.98 -11.58
C ASP A 64 -4.35 9.46 -10.88
N GLY A 65 -3.19 9.00 -11.35
CA GLY A 65 -1.88 9.32 -10.79
C GLY A 65 -1.42 8.36 -9.68
N LEU A 66 -2.20 7.33 -9.36
CA LEU A 66 -1.83 6.27 -8.43
C LEU A 66 -1.48 4.98 -9.18
N GLN A 67 -0.50 4.24 -8.68
CA GLN A 67 -0.19 2.92 -9.23
C GLN A 67 -1.24 1.91 -8.75
N ASP A 68 -1.93 1.29 -9.70
CA ASP A 68 -2.83 0.16 -9.48
C ASP A 68 -2.09 -1.17 -9.65
N LEU A 69 -2.65 -2.25 -9.08
CA LEU A 69 -2.12 -3.60 -9.24
C LEU A 69 -2.92 -4.37 -10.29
N LEU A 70 -2.23 -4.83 -11.33
CA LEU A 70 -2.75 -5.73 -12.36
C LEU A 70 -2.15 -7.11 -12.16
N VAL A 71 -2.98 -8.14 -12.10
CA VAL A 71 -2.50 -9.52 -11.96
C VAL A 71 -3.10 -10.40 -13.03
N GLY A 72 -2.26 -10.87 -13.95
CA GLY A 72 -2.64 -11.93 -14.89
C GLY A 72 -2.80 -13.25 -14.14
N GLN A 73 -3.88 -13.99 -14.37
CA GLN A 73 -4.17 -15.25 -13.69
C GLN A 73 -4.73 -16.29 -14.64
N ASN A 74 -4.46 -17.57 -14.35
CA ASN A 74 -5.11 -18.70 -15.02
C ASN A 74 -6.13 -19.35 -14.08
N ASN A 75 -7.40 -19.37 -14.49
CA ASN A 75 -8.44 -20.13 -13.80
C ASN A 75 -9.03 -21.15 -14.76
N GLY A 76 -8.71 -22.43 -14.52
CA GLY A 76 -9.24 -23.56 -15.31
C GLY A 76 -8.87 -23.50 -16.79
N GLY A 77 -7.67 -23.02 -17.14
CA GLY A 77 -7.23 -22.90 -18.54
C GLY A 77 -7.60 -21.57 -19.21
N ASN A 78 -8.48 -20.77 -18.60
CA ASN A 78 -8.82 -19.44 -19.09
C ASN A 78 -7.91 -18.38 -18.45
N GLY A 79 -7.39 -17.47 -19.28
CA GLY A 79 -6.59 -16.34 -18.83
C GLY A 79 -7.47 -15.14 -18.49
N TYR A 80 -7.26 -14.56 -17.30
CA TYR A 80 -7.91 -13.34 -16.85
C TYR A 80 -6.87 -12.32 -16.38
N VAL A 81 -7.25 -11.05 -16.35
CA VAL A 81 -6.47 -10.03 -15.65
C VAL A 81 -7.36 -9.45 -14.56
N SER A 82 -6.91 -9.58 -13.32
CA SER A 82 -7.54 -8.96 -12.16
C SER A 82 -6.97 -7.56 -11.96
N TYR A 83 -7.86 -6.58 -11.82
CA TYR A 83 -7.56 -5.18 -11.59
C TYR A 83 -7.90 -4.81 -10.15
N TYR A 84 -6.87 -4.41 -9.40
CA TYR A 84 -6.96 -3.91 -8.04
C TYR A 84 -6.65 -2.41 -8.05
N GLN A 85 -7.69 -1.59 -7.95
CA GLN A 85 -7.53 -0.13 -7.88
C GLN A 85 -6.93 0.27 -6.53
N ASN A 86 -5.95 1.17 -6.57
CA ASN A 86 -5.38 1.78 -5.38
C ASN A 86 -6.24 2.98 -4.93
N TYR A 87 -6.89 2.86 -3.77
CA TYR A 87 -7.66 3.94 -3.15
C TYR A 87 -6.88 4.74 -2.09
N GLY A 88 -5.63 4.36 -1.84
CA GLY A 88 -4.76 4.95 -0.83
C GLY A 88 -3.90 6.08 -1.41
N THR A 89 -2.60 5.99 -1.17
CA THR A 89 -1.61 6.92 -1.72
C THR A 89 -0.53 6.16 -2.47
N ALA A 90 0.34 6.91 -3.18
CA ALA A 90 1.50 6.33 -3.85
C ALA A 90 2.46 5.60 -2.89
N THR A 91 2.49 5.98 -1.61
CA THR A 91 3.37 5.38 -0.59
C THR A 91 2.65 4.46 0.40
N SER A 92 1.32 4.44 0.38
CA SER A 92 0.48 3.60 1.23
C SER A 92 -0.74 3.14 0.43
N PRO A 93 -0.57 2.16 -0.48
CA PRO A 93 -1.67 1.68 -1.30
C PRO A 93 -2.73 0.96 -0.46
N VAL A 94 -3.99 1.04 -0.91
CA VAL A 94 -5.13 0.33 -0.30
C VAL A 94 -5.97 -0.30 -1.41
N PHE A 95 -6.20 -1.61 -1.36
CA PHE A 95 -6.85 -2.39 -2.40
C PHE A 95 -8.15 -3.06 -1.89
N ASN A 96 -9.30 -2.51 -2.29
CA ASN A 96 -10.59 -3.04 -1.84
C ASN A 96 -11.18 -4.08 -2.81
N GLY A 97 -10.47 -5.20 -3.00
CA GLY A 97 -10.86 -6.28 -3.92
C GLY A 97 -10.46 -6.03 -5.38
N PHE A 98 -10.92 -6.90 -6.28
CA PHE A 98 -10.60 -6.81 -7.71
C PHE A 98 -11.83 -6.84 -8.61
N SER A 99 -11.64 -6.34 -9.83
CA SER A 99 -12.53 -6.58 -10.97
C SER A 99 -11.77 -7.28 -12.09
N TYR A 100 -12.44 -8.14 -12.85
CA TYR A 100 -11.82 -8.70 -14.05
C TYR A 100 -11.81 -7.67 -15.17
N ILE A 101 -10.63 -7.42 -15.74
CA ILE A 101 -10.50 -6.78 -17.05
C ILE A 101 -10.91 -7.82 -18.08
N SER A 102 -12.22 -8.00 -18.24
CA SER A 102 -12.79 -8.73 -19.35
C SER A 102 -13.45 -7.74 -20.30
N ARG A 103 -13.21 -7.93 -21.59
CA ARG A 103 -13.82 -7.12 -22.63
C ARG A 103 -15.31 -7.41 -22.61
N HIS A 104 -16.14 -6.45 -22.20
CA HIS A 104 -17.43 -6.35 -22.85
C HIS A 104 -17.15 -6.08 -24.35
N ALA A 105 -17.25 -7.15 -25.16
CA ALA A 105 -17.37 -7.21 -26.61
C ALA A 105 -16.29 -6.63 -27.55
N LEU A 106 -15.25 -5.88 -27.15
CA LEU A 106 -14.28 -5.39 -28.14
C LEU A 106 -12.81 -5.56 -27.77
N ARG A 107 -12.09 -6.01 -28.79
CA ARG A 107 -10.76 -6.58 -28.75
C ARG A 107 -9.72 -5.58 -28.22
N LEU A 108 -9.24 -5.70 -26.96
CA LEU A 108 -7.94 -5.17 -26.52
C LEU A 108 -6.83 -5.70 -27.45
N VAL A 109 -6.45 -4.86 -28.41
CA VAL A 109 -5.22 -5.03 -29.17
C VAL A 109 -4.14 -4.37 -28.33
N ILE A 110 -3.22 -5.16 -27.80
CA ILE A 110 -1.94 -4.64 -27.34
C ILE A 110 -1.20 -4.27 -28.63
N ARG A 111 -1.00 -2.97 -28.89
CA ARG A 111 -0.04 -2.48 -29.87
C ARG A 111 1.19 -1.99 -29.14
#